data_AF-A0A351LZP1-F1
#
_entry.id   AF-A0A351LZP1-F1
#
_cell.length_a   1.000
_cell.length_b   1.000
_cell.length_c   1.000
_cell.angle_alpha   90.00
_cell.angle_beta   90.00
_cell.angle_gamma   90.00
#
_symmetry.space_group_name_H-M   'P 1'
#
loop_
_entity.id
_entity.type
_entity.pdbx_description
1 polymer ?
#
loop_
_entity_poly.entity_id
_entity_poly.type
_entity_poly.pdbx_seq_one_letter_code
_entity_poly.pdbx_strand_id
1 'polypeptide(L)'
;MDMLDVVLLVGGGLLAGSVNTMAGGGSLLTVPLLVLAGLPGDVANGSNRVGILASNLSASATFRRLGRSGVSRALPVLVPVIAG
;
A
#
# COMPACT_ATOMS: atom_id res chain seq x y z
N MET A 1 -6.55 21.48 -3.37
CA MET A 1 -5.19 20.97 -3.09
C MET A 1 -4.28 22.16 -3.03
N ASP A 2 -3.89 22.51 -1.82
CA ASP A 2 -2.83 23.49 -1.62
C ASP A 2 -1.46 22.81 -1.78
N MET A 3 -0.37 23.58 -1.72
CA MET A 3 0.98 23.05 -1.83
C MET A 3 1.33 22.08 -0.68
N LEU A 4 0.73 22.32 0.49
CA LEU A 4 0.96 21.51 1.68
C LEU A 4 0.37 20.11 1.50
N ASP A 5 -0.85 20.00 0.98
CA ASP A 5 -1.51 18.74 0.64
C ASP A 5 -0.63 17.91 -0.29
N VAL A 6 -0.08 18.52 -1.34
CA VAL A 6 0.78 17.82 -2.31
C VAL A 6 2.04 17.29 -1.63
N VAL A 7 2.71 18.11 -0.81
CA VAL A 7 3.91 17.70 -0.09
C VAL A 7 3.61 16.57 0.91
N LEU A 8 2.50 16.67 1.64
CA LEU A 8 2.06 15.63 2.58
C LEU A 8 1.69 14.33 1.86
N LEU A 9 0.98 14.40 0.74
CA LEU A 9 0.57 13.22 -0.01
C LEU A 9 1.77 12.53 -0.68
N VAL A 10 2.68 13.29 -1.28
CA VAL A 10 3.88 12.72 -1.92
C VAL A 10 4.82 12.18 -0.85
N GLY A 11 5.19 12.99 0.14
CA GLY A 11 6.10 12.58 1.20
C GLY A 11 5.53 11.47 2.08
N GLY A 12 4.30 11.64 2.55
CA GLY A 12 3.59 10.66 3.35
C GLY A 12 3.28 9.37 2.57
N GLY A 13 2.94 9.47 1.28
CA GLY A 13 2.76 8.30 0.41
C GLY A 13 4.04 7.50 0.21
N LEU A 14 5.19 8.16 0.01
CA LEU A 14 6.50 7.50 -0.12
C LEU A 14 6.90 6.80 1.20
N LEU A 15 6.72 7.47 2.34
CA LEU A 15 6.97 6.89 3.66
C LEU A 15 6.04 5.70 3.92
N ALA A 16 4.76 5.86 3.65
CA ALA A 16 3.77 4.81 3.84
C ALA A 16 4.02 3.60 2.93
N GLY A 17 4.45 3.81 1.68
CA GLY A 17 4.86 2.72 0.77
C GLY A 17 6.08 1.94 1.30
N SER A 18 7.03 2.65 1.91
CA SER A 18 8.20 2.05 2.56
C SER A 18 7.79 1.23 3.79
N VAL A 19 6.94 1.78 4.66
CA VAL A 19 6.36 1.08 5.82
C VAL A 19 5.56 -0.15 5.37
N ASN A 20 4.73 -0.01 4.32
CA ASN A 20 3.95 -1.10 3.77
C ASN A 20 4.84 -2.27 3.30
N THR A 21 6.00 -1.95 2.70
CA THR A 21 6.94 -2.98 2.22
C THR A 21 7.70 -3.66 3.36
N MET A 22 8.05 -2.93 4.43
CA MET A 22 8.86 -3.46 5.54
C MET A 22 8.04 -4.19 6.62
N ALA A 23 6.97 -3.56 7.11
CA ALA A 23 6.20 -4.03 8.26
C ALA A 23 4.77 -4.44 7.89
N GLY A 24 4.28 -3.99 6.72
CA GLY A 24 2.85 -3.98 6.42
C GLY A 24 2.12 -2.87 7.15
N GLY A 25 0.90 -2.53 6.68
CA GLY A 25 0.04 -1.56 7.37
C GLY A 25 0.23 -0.10 6.97
N GLY A 26 0.88 0.20 5.83
CA GLY A 26 1.01 1.57 5.31
C GLY A 26 -0.33 2.29 5.11
N SER A 27 -1.45 1.55 4.98
CA SER A 27 -2.83 2.05 5.00
C SER A 27 -3.14 2.99 6.16
N LEU A 28 -2.54 2.74 7.34
CA LEU A 28 -2.76 3.55 8.55
C LEU A 28 -2.24 4.99 8.36
N LEU A 29 -1.35 5.21 7.39
CA LEU A 29 -0.83 6.51 7.02
C LEU A 29 -1.54 7.05 5.76
N THR A 30 -1.63 6.26 4.69
CA THR A 30 -2.20 6.72 3.41
C THR A 30 -3.69 7.04 3.47
N VAL A 31 -4.50 6.26 4.18
CA VAL A 31 -5.95 6.49 4.22
C VAL A 31 -6.28 7.80 4.97
N PRO A 32 -5.74 8.07 6.18
CA PRO A 32 -5.93 9.37 6.82
C PRO A 32 -5.39 10.53 5.99
N LEU A 33 -4.24 10.38 5.32
CA LEU A 33 -3.70 11.43 4.47
C LEU A 33 -4.62 11.78 3.28
N LEU A 34 -5.23 10.78 2.65
CA LEU A 34 -6.21 10.99 1.58
C LEU A 34 -7.51 11.62 2.11
N VAL A 35 -7.96 11.21 3.29
CA VAL A 35 -9.14 11.82 3.94
C VAL A 35 -8.87 13.28 4.31
N LEU A 36 -7.69 13.57 4.85
CA LEU A 36 -7.25 14.95 5.12
C LEU A 36 -7.18 15.79 3.85
N ALA A 37 -6.80 15.19 2.72
CA ALA A 37 -6.83 15.83 1.39
C ALA A 37 -8.25 15.98 0.80
N GLY A 38 -9.29 15.59 1.55
CA GLY A 38 -10.70 15.81 1.20
C GLY A 38 -11.42 14.64 0.55
N LEU A 39 -10.81 13.45 0.45
CA LEU A 39 -11.52 12.28 -0.05
C LEU A 39 -12.48 11.71 1.01
N PRO A 40 -13.69 11.27 0.63
CA PRO A 40 -14.52 10.42 1.46
C PRO A 40 -13.76 9.16 1.91
N GLY A 41 -14.02 8.68 3.13
CA GLY A 41 -13.26 7.59 3.74
C GLY A 41 -13.29 6.26 2.96
N ASP A 42 -14.42 5.96 2.32
CA ASP A 42 -14.60 4.81 1.43
C ASP A 42 -13.78 4.94 0.14
N VAL A 43 -13.80 6.12 -0.49
CA VAL A 43 -12.99 6.42 -1.68
C VAL A 43 -11.49 6.40 -1.34
N ALA A 44 -11.09 7.01 -0.23
CA ALA A 44 -9.70 7.01 0.25
C ALA A 44 -9.20 5.58 0.50
N ASN A 45 -10.01 4.74 1.15
CA ASN A 45 -9.67 3.34 1.39
C ASN A 45 -9.60 2.54 0.07
N GLY A 46 -10.52 2.78 -0.85
CA GLY A 46 -10.51 2.18 -2.20
C GLY A 46 -9.25 2.54 -2.98
N SER A 47 -8.90 3.83 -3.05
CA SER A 47 -7.68 4.32 -3.70
C SER A 47 -6.42 3.73 -3.07
N ASN A 48 -6.37 3.64 -1.74
CA ASN A 48 -5.25 3.04 -1.02
C ASN A 48 -5.03 1.56 -1.40
N ARG A 49 -6.10 0.77 -1.57
CA ARG A 49 -5.97 -0.66 -1.96
C ARG A 49 -5.29 -0.84 -3.32
N VAL A 50 -5.57 0.04 -4.27
CA VAL A 50 -4.89 0.03 -5.59
C VAL A 50 -3.41 0.35 -5.44
N GLY A 51 -3.08 1.37 -4.64
CA GLY A 51 -1.68 1.73 -4.34
C GLY A 51 -0.92 0.59 -3.66
N ILE A 52 -1.54 -0.08 -2.69
CA ILE A 52 -0.95 -1.23 -1.99
C ILE A 52 -0.71 -2.39 -2.94
N LEU A 53 -1.67 -2.70 -3.81
CA LEU A 53 -1.49 -3.74 -4.83
C LEU A 53 -0.27 -3.47 -5.71
N ALA A 54 -0.14 -2.24 -6.23
CA ALA A 54 0.99 -1.84 -7.04
C ALA A 54 2.32 -1.93 -6.25
N SER A 55 2.34 -1.45 -5.01
CA SER A 55 3.54 -1.49 -4.16
C SER A 55 3.96 -2.93 -3.83
N ASN A 56 3.01 -3.82 -3.53
CA ASN A 56 3.27 -5.22 -3.23
C ASN A 56 3.76 -5.98 -4.46
N LEU A 57 3.23 -5.69 -5.65
CA LEU A 57 3.74 -6.26 -6.90
C LEU A 57 5.18 -5.83 -7.15
N SER A 58 5.49 -4.55 -6.98
CA SER A 58 6.85 -4.00 -7.13
C SER A 58 7.83 -4.63 -6.11
N ALA A 59 7.44 -4.70 -4.84
CA ALA A 59 8.23 -5.32 -3.78
C ALA A 59 8.46 -6.82 -4.07
N SER A 60 7.41 -7.55 -4.44
CA SER A 60 7.49 -8.97 -4.79
C SER A 60 8.42 -9.23 -5.98
N ALA A 61 8.33 -8.41 -7.03
CA ALA A 61 9.23 -8.49 -8.17
C ALA A 61 10.68 -8.21 -7.78
N THR A 62 10.91 -7.23 -6.92
CA THR A 62 12.25 -6.86 -6.41
C THR A 62 12.84 -7.98 -5.55
N PHE A 63 12.10 -8.51 -4.57
CA PHE A 63 12.55 -9.62 -3.74
C PHE A 63 12.85 -10.88 -4.56
N ARG A 64 12.04 -11.16 -5.58
CA ARG A 64 12.30 -12.27 -6.50
C ARG A 64 13.63 -12.11 -7.24
N ARG A 65 13.94 -10.91 -7.73
CA ARG A 65 15.24 -10.60 -8.37
C ARG A 65 16.42 -10.76 -7.41
N LEU A 66 16.21 -10.54 -6.12
CA LEU A 66 17.18 -10.77 -5.05
C LEU A 66 17.25 -12.24 -4.59
N GLY A 67 16.61 -13.17 -5.30
CA GLY A 67 16.62 -14.60 -4.98
C GLY A 67 15.71 -14.99 -3.80
N ARG A 68 14.87 -14.08 -3.31
CA ARG A 68 13.90 -14.33 -2.23
C ARG A 68 12.52 -14.56 -2.83
N SER A 69 12.09 -15.82 -2.91
CA SER A 69 10.73 -16.18 -3.37
C SER A 69 9.90 -16.76 -2.22
N GLY A 70 8.77 -16.09 -1.92
CA GLY A 70 7.80 -16.53 -0.91
C GLY A 70 6.52 -17.14 -1.50
N VAL A 71 6.46 -17.31 -2.82
CA VAL A 71 5.23 -17.62 -3.58
C VAL A 71 4.55 -18.90 -3.09
N SER A 72 5.32 -19.97 -2.88
CA SER A 72 4.78 -21.26 -2.43
C SER A 72 4.15 -21.19 -1.03
N ARG A 73 4.60 -20.26 -0.18
CA ARG A 73 4.01 -20.02 1.15
C ARG A 73 2.83 -19.05 1.11
N ALA A 74 2.79 -18.15 0.12
CA ALA A 74 1.68 -17.23 -0.07
C ALA A 74 0.44 -17.92 -0.66
N LEU A 75 0.62 -18.92 -1.52
CA LEU A 75 -0.48 -19.60 -2.22
C LEU A 75 -1.59 -20.16 -1.30
N PRO A 76 -1.28 -20.90 -0.22
CA PRO A 76 -2.30 -21.38 0.71
C PRO A 76 -3.08 -20.26 1.43
N VAL A 77 -2.45 -19.09 1.59
CA VAL A 77 -3.05 -17.92 2.24
C VAL A 77 -3.94 -17.13 1.27
N LEU A 78 -3.72 -17.23 -0.04
CA LEU A 78 -4.56 -16.54 -1.03
C LEU A 78 -6.00 -17.05 -1.05
N VAL A 79 -6.22 -18.34 -0.77
CA VAL A 79 -7.57 -18.93 -0.74
C VAL A 79 -8.48 -18.23 0.28
N PRO A 80 -8.12 -18.14 1.58
CA PRO A 80 -8.95 -17.40 2.54
C PRO A 80 -8.98 -15.89 2.28
N VAL A 81 -7.95 -15.29 1.68
CA VAL A 81 -7.93 -13.84 1.35
C VAL A 81 -8.88 -13.47 0.22
N ILE A 82 -9.12 -14.38 -0.73
CA ILE A 82 -10.07 -14.16 -1.84
C ILE A 82 -11.50 -14.54 -1.43
N ALA A 83 -11.65 -15.57 -0.59
CA ALA A 83 -12.95 -16.07 -0.17
C ALA A 83 -13.61 -15.23 0.93
N GLY A 84 -12.81 -14.55 1.77
CA GLY A 84 -13.28 -13.61 2.80
C GLY A 84 -13.45 -12.21 2.25
#